data_AF-A0A8B2XHN0-F1
#
_entry.id   AF-A0A8B2XHN0-F1
#
_cell.length_a   1.000
_cell.length_b   1.000
_cell.length_c   1.000
_cell.angle_alpha   90.00
_cell.angle_beta   90.00
_cell.angle_gamma   90.00
#
_symmetry.space_group_name_H-M   'P 1'
#
loop_
_entity.id
_entity.type
_entity.pdbx_description
1 polymer ?
#
loop_
_entity_poly.entity_id
_entity_poly.type
_entity_poly.pdbx_seq_one_letter_code
_entity_poly.pdbx_strand_id
1 'polypeptide(L)'
;MSIALFYSLAARVKAARSPEELGFVMCNDTRSLVEYRQAALLAVSATGRAQLAAHSGLSDTDRNTPYALWLAAVACDIAPRCAALPETA
;
A
#
# COMPACT_ATOMS: atom_id res chain seq x y z
N MET A 1 1.51 -21.11 -5.49
CA MET A 1 1.58 -19.78 -6.14
C MET A 1 1.52 -19.97 -7.64
N SER A 2 0.52 -19.42 -8.34
CA SER A 2 0.42 -19.55 -9.80
C SER A 2 1.39 -18.60 -10.49
N ILE A 3 2.32 -19.13 -11.28
CA ILE A 3 3.29 -18.33 -12.03
C ILE A 3 2.63 -17.39 -13.05
N ALA A 4 1.49 -17.81 -13.61
CA ALA A 4 0.69 -16.98 -14.51
C ALA A 4 0.12 -15.75 -13.80
N LEU A 5 -0.40 -15.92 -12.57
CA LEU A 5 -0.88 -14.80 -11.76
C LEU A 5 0.25 -13.83 -11.40
N PHE A 6 1.44 -14.36 -11.11
CA PHE A 6 2.61 -13.53 -10.83
C PHE A 6 2.97 -12.65 -12.03
N TYR A 7 3.09 -13.23 -13.23
CA TYR A 7 3.42 -12.44 -14.43
C TYR A 7 2.30 -11.47 -14.83
N SER A 8 1.03 -11.84 -14.63
CA SER A 8 -0.11 -10.94 -14.86
C SER A 8 -0.07 -9.73 -13.91
N LEU A 9 0.21 -9.94 -12.63
CA LEU A 9 0.39 -8.85 -11.67
C LEU A 9 1.60 -7.98 -12.04
N ALA A 10 2.74 -8.60 -12.38
CA ALA A 10 3.95 -7.88 -12.77
C ALA A 10 3.71 -7.00 -14.03
N ALA A 11 2.91 -7.47 -14.99
CA ALA A 11 2.52 -6.69 -16.15
C ALA A 11 1.67 -5.47 -15.77
N ARG A 12 0.70 -5.63 -14.85
CA ARG A 12 -0.12 -4.51 -14.35
C ARG A 12 0.70 -3.47 -13.60
N VAL A 13 1.61 -3.91 -12.73
CA VAL A 13 2.55 -3.02 -12.04
C VAL A 13 3.37 -2.19 -13.03
N LYS A 14 3.88 -2.79 -14.10
CA LYS A 14 4.65 -2.07 -15.14
C LYS A 14 3.80 -1.15 -16.01
N ALA A 15 2.50 -1.45 -16.15
CA ALA A 15 1.58 -0.66 -16.96
C ALA A 15 1.03 0.58 -16.22
N ALA A 16 1.12 0.60 -14.89
CA ALA A 16 0.65 1.71 -14.07
C ALA A 16 1.33 3.03 -14.44
N ARG A 17 0.53 4.07 -14.68
CA ARG A 17 0.99 5.37 -15.20
C ARG A 17 1.03 6.46 -14.16
N SER A 18 0.55 6.18 -12.96
CA SER A 18 0.60 7.10 -11.83
C SER A 18 0.81 6.37 -10.50
N PRO A 19 1.28 7.06 -9.45
CA PRO A 19 1.38 6.51 -8.10
C PRO A 19 0.05 5.97 -7.57
N GLU A 20 -1.07 6.61 -7.91
CA GLU A 20 -2.41 6.21 -7.50
C GLU A 20 -2.81 4.89 -8.16
N GLU A 21 -2.57 4.76 -9.48
CA GLU A 21 -2.83 3.51 -10.21
C GLU A 21 -1.97 2.36 -9.66
N LEU A 22 -0.70 2.63 -9.38
CA LEU A 22 0.19 1.65 -8.78
C LEU A 22 -0.28 1.25 -7.38
N GLY A 23 -0.67 2.22 -6.55
CA GLY A 23 -1.22 1.97 -5.21
C GLY A 23 -2.49 1.12 -5.25
N PHE A 24 -3.37 1.37 -6.23
CA PHE A 24 -4.55 0.54 -6.45
C PHE A 24 -4.16 -0.92 -6.77
N VAL A 25 -3.24 -1.14 -7.71
CA VAL A 25 -2.74 -2.49 -8.05
C VAL A 25 -2.12 -3.17 -6.82
N MET A 26 -1.29 -2.44 -6.06
CA MET A 26 -0.67 -2.96 -4.83
C MET A 26 -1.69 -3.42 -3.80
N CYS A 27 -2.72 -2.63 -3.50
CA CYS A 27 -3.68 -2.95 -2.44
C CYS A 27 -4.80 -3.90 -2.88
N ASN A 28 -5.06 -4.06 -4.18
CA ASN A 28 -6.19 -4.85 -4.67
C ASN A 28 -5.78 -6.11 -5.41
N ASP A 29 -4.76 -6.05 -6.27
CA ASP A 29 -4.41 -7.17 -7.14
C ASP A 29 -3.44 -8.15 -6.47
N THR A 30 -2.66 -7.72 -5.48
CA THR A 30 -1.73 -8.60 -4.75
C THR A 30 -2.44 -9.70 -3.96
N ARG A 31 -3.74 -9.51 -3.62
CA ARG A 31 -4.58 -10.54 -2.98
C ARG A 31 -4.66 -11.84 -3.78
N SER A 32 -4.46 -11.76 -5.10
CA SER A 32 -4.43 -12.93 -5.99
C SER A 32 -3.21 -13.83 -5.77
N LEU A 33 -2.16 -13.33 -5.10
CA LEU A 33 -0.93 -14.05 -4.80
C LEU A 33 -0.77 -14.34 -3.31
N VAL A 34 -1.14 -13.39 -2.45
CA VAL A 34 -1.03 -13.50 -0.99
C VAL A 34 -2.38 -13.14 -0.40
N GLU A 35 -3.03 -14.09 0.27
CA GLU A 35 -4.32 -13.81 0.90
C GLU A 35 -4.17 -12.82 2.05
N TYR A 36 -4.99 -11.77 2.03
CA TYR A 36 -5.16 -10.83 3.13
C TYR A 36 -6.60 -10.36 3.18
N ARG A 37 -7.04 -9.99 4.39
CA ARG A 37 -8.36 -9.37 4.59
C ARG A 37 -8.38 -7.92 4.12
N GLN A 38 -7.35 -7.16 4.47
CA GLN A 38 -7.21 -5.74 4.17
C GLN A 38 -5.75 -5.40 3.87
N ALA A 39 -5.54 -4.44 2.97
CA ALA A 39 -4.25 -3.82 2.71
C ALA A 39 -4.42 -2.31 2.65
N ALA A 40 -3.47 -1.57 3.20
CA ALA A 40 -3.41 -0.12 3.14
C ALA A 40 -2.00 0.31 2.79
N LEU A 41 -1.88 1.25 1.85
CA LEU A 41 -0.61 1.87 1.47
C LEU A 41 -0.54 3.27 2.09
N LEU A 42 0.51 3.51 2.87
CA LEU A 42 0.77 4.79 3.53
C LEU A 42 1.99 5.44 2.89
N ALA A 43 1.83 6.69 2.44
CA ALA A 43 2.95 7.51 2.00
C ALA A 43 3.47 8.33 3.18
N VAL A 44 4.75 8.19 3.49
CA VAL A 44 5.43 8.96 4.55
C VAL A 44 6.31 10.02 3.90
N SER A 45 6.07 11.29 4.23
CA SER A 45 6.88 12.41 3.73
C SER A 45 8.26 12.43 4.39
N ALA A 46 9.18 13.21 3.80
CA ALA A 46 10.49 13.48 4.41
C ALA A 46 10.39 14.15 5.79
N THR A 47 9.28 14.83 6.09
CA THR A 47 9.00 15.43 7.40
C THR A 47 8.36 14.44 8.39
N GLY A 48 8.26 13.15 8.02
CA GLY A 48 7.69 12.10 8.85
C GLY A 48 6.16 12.09 8.92
N ARG A 49 5.47 12.89 8.10
CA ARG A 49 3.99 12.88 8.06
C ARG A 49 3.52 11.76 7.15
N ALA A 50 2.67 10.89 7.67
CA ALA A 50 2.03 9.84 6.89
C ALA A 50 0.65 10.28 6.35
N GLN A 51 0.26 9.72 5.20
CA GLN A 51 -1.10 9.83 4.65
C GLN A 51 -1.50 8.54 3.96
N LEU A 52 -2.80 8.22 4.00
CA LEU A 52 -3.36 7.11 3.22
C LEU A 52 -3.27 7.42 1.73
N ALA A 53 -2.59 6.54 0.99
CA ALA A 53 -2.38 6.65 -0.45
C ALA A 53 -3.26 5.66 -1.23
N ALA A 54 -3.51 4.46 -0.69
CA ALA A 54 -4.42 3.49 -1.26
C ALA A 54 -4.95 2.53 -0.19
N HIS A 55 -6.11 1.92 -0.44
CA HIS A 55 -6.71 0.92 0.45
C HIS A 55 -7.44 -0.15 -0.36
N SER A 56 -7.34 -1.40 0.07
CA SER A 56 -8.03 -2.54 -0.57
C SER A 56 -9.55 -2.34 -0.57
N GLY A 57 -10.19 -2.56 -1.70
CA GLY A 57 -11.64 -2.40 -1.87
C GLY A 57 -12.12 -0.97 -2.11
N LEU A 58 -11.22 0.00 -2.21
CA LEU A 58 -11.54 1.37 -2.58
C LEU A 58 -10.89 1.73 -3.93
N SER A 59 -11.65 2.38 -4.80
CA SER A 59 -11.15 2.94 -6.06
C SER A 59 -10.43 4.28 -5.86
N ASP A 60 -10.87 5.06 -4.86
CA ASP A 60 -10.24 6.30 -4.42
C ASP A 60 -10.32 6.37 -2.89
N THR A 61 -9.38 7.08 -2.26
CA THR A 61 -9.26 7.17 -0.80
C THR A 61 -9.50 8.59 -0.31
N ASP A 62 -10.48 8.76 0.57
CA ASP A 62 -10.63 10.00 1.34
C ASP A 62 -9.69 9.99 2.57
N ARG A 63 -8.74 10.91 2.52
CA ARG A 63 -7.67 11.06 3.52
C ARG A 63 -8.16 11.64 4.86
N ASN A 64 -9.37 12.22 4.89
CA ASN A 64 -9.92 12.90 6.05
C ASN A 64 -10.90 12.03 6.86
N THR A 65 -11.13 10.79 6.43
CA THR A 65 -11.95 9.85 7.21
C THR A 65 -11.27 9.53 8.55
N PRO A 66 -12.05 9.25 9.62
CA PRO A 66 -11.47 8.87 10.91
C PRO A 66 -10.49 7.69 10.81
N TYR A 67 -10.79 6.72 9.95
CA TYR A 67 -9.94 5.56 9.71
C TYR A 67 -8.63 5.92 9.00
N ALA A 68 -8.67 6.78 7.99
CA ALA A 68 -7.45 7.25 7.31
C ALA A 68 -6.54 8.07 8.23
N LEU A 69 -7.13 8.95 9.05
CA LEU A 69 -6.40 9.73 10.05
C LEU A 69 -5.76 8.84 11.11
N TRP A 70 -6.48 7.82 11.59
CA TRP A 70 -5.94 6.84 12.52
C TRP A 70 -4.78 6.04 11.91
N LEU A 71 -4.91 5.54 10.67
CA LEU A 71 -3.83 4.83 9.97
C LEU A 71 -2.60 5.72 9.77
N ALA A 72 -2.79 6.99 9.43
CA ALA A 72 -1.70 7.95 9.32
C ALA A 72 -0.96 8.13 10.66
N ALA A 73 -1.68 8.27 11.77
CA ALA A 73 -1.08 8.37 13.10
C ALA A 73 -0.28 7.11 13.47
N VAL A 74 -0.84 5.92 13.21
CA VAL A 74 -0.14 4.64 13.42
C VAL A 74 1.12 4.55 12.58
N ALA A 75 1.06 4.93 11.30
CA ALA A 75 2.22 4.91 10.42
C ALA A 75 3.34 5.85 10.88
N CYS A 76 3.00 7.05 11.37
CA CYS A 76 3.99 7.95 11.97
C CYS A 76 4.69 7.31 13.19
N ASP A 77 3.93 6.63 14.06
CA ASP A 77 4.45 6.00 15.27
C ASP A 77 5.39 4.82 14.96
N ILE A 78 5.04 4.00 13.96
CA ILE A 78 5.84 2.81 13.60
C ILE A 78 6.95 3.09 12.59
N ALA A 79 6.94 4.22 11.88
CA ALA A 79 7.91 4.52 10.82
C ALA A 79 9.39 4.39 11.26
N PRO A 80 9.81 4.86 12.46
CA PRO A 80 11.19 4.66 12.90
C PRO A 80 11.56 3.18 13.07
N ARG A 81 10.62 2.35 13.50
CA ARG A 81 10.82 0.90 13.67
C ARG A 81 10.88 0.20 12.31
N CYS A 82 10.04 0.61 11.36
CA CYS A 82 10.08 0.11 9.99
C CYS A 82 11.40 0.46 9.29
N ALA A 83 11.91 1.69 9.48
CA ALA A 83 13.19 2.11 8.92
C ALA A 83 14.40 1.35 9.52
N ALA A 84 14.24 0.81 10.72
CA ALA A 84 15.27 0.00 11.40
C ALA A 84 15.16 -1.50 11.10
N LEU A 85 14.19 -1.95 10.28
CA LEU A 85 14.10 -3.36 9.88
C LEU A 85 15.33 -3.76 9.05
N PRO A 86 15.86 -4.98 9.25
CA PRO A 86 16.97 -5.46 8.43
C PRO A 86 16.52 -5.62 6.97
N GLU A 87 17.42 -5.34 6.02
CA GLU A 87 17.14 -5.46 4.57
C GLU A 87 16.75 -6.88 4.13
N THR A 88 16.99 -7.88 4.99
CA THR A 88 16.69 -9.29 4.77
C THR A 88 15.36 -9.75 5.38
N ALA A 89 14.58 -8.85 5.98
CA ALA A 89 13.26 -9.14 6.55
C ALA A 89 12.18 -9.43 5.49
#